data_AF-A0AA96LN05-F1
#
_entry.id   AF-A0AA96LN05-F1
#
_cell.length_a   1.000
_cell.length_b   1.000
_cell.length_c   1.000
_cell.angle_alpha   90.00
_cell.angle_beta   90.00
_cell.angle_gamma   90.00
#
_symmetry.space_group_name_H-M   'P 1'
#
loop_
_entity.id
_entity.type
_entity.pdbx_description
1 polymer ?
#
loop_
_entity_poly.entity_id
_entity_poly.type
_entity_poly.pdbx_seq_one_letter_code
_entity_poly.pdbx_strand_id
1 'polypeptide(L)' 'MEENRFGLCMICEQQKFGGIYIVTAFICDACNNEIVKTNVSDGKYTFFVNQMRKAMYLGNVRQYMN' A
#
# COMPACT_ATOMS: atom_id res chain seq x y z
N MET A 1 21.32 4.97 3.05
CA MET A 1 20.48 5.38 4.20
C MET A 1 19.05 5.47 3.68
N GLU A 2 18.27 4.43 3.89
CA GLU A 2 16.88 4.35 3.40
C GLU A 2 15.93 4.23 4.60
N GLU A 3 16.14 5.07 5.60
CA GLU A 3 15.50 4.96 6.91
C GLU A 3 14.91 6.32 7.28
N ASN A 4 13.74 6.65 6.74
CA ASN A 4 12.80 7.63 7.34
C ASN A 4 11.47 7.74 6.60
N ARG A 5 10.94 6.63 6.06
CA ARG A 5 9.59 6.66 5.46
C ARG A 5 8.54 6.57 6.57
N PHE A 6 7.97 7.70 6.95
CA PHE A 6 6.85 7.79 7.90
C PHE A 6 5.57 8.18 7.15
N GLY A 7 4.47 7.48 7.42
CA GLY A 7 3.19 7.78 6.81
C GLY A 7 2.03 6.93 7.33
N LEU A 8 0.83 7.30 6.88
CA LEU A 8 -0.40 6.55 7.16
C LEU A 8 -0.51 5.36 6.22
N CYS A 9 -0.41 4.15 6.75
CA CYS A 9 -0.49 2.93 5.94
C CYS A 9 -1.90 2.76 5.37
N MET A 10 -2.02 2.60 4.04
CA MET A 10 -3.32 2.45 3.37
C MET A 10 -4.03 1.11 3.67
N ILE A 11 -3.32 0.15 4.28
CA ILE A 11 -3.84 -1.20 4.54
C ILE A 11 -4.39 -1.30 5.95
N CYS A 12 -3.58 -0.92 6.96
CA CYS A 12 -3.96 -1.00 8.36
C CYS A 12 -4.42 0.34 8.95
N GLU A 13 -4.38 1.43 8.18
CA GLU A 13 -4.84 2.77 8.57
C GLU A 13 -4.13 3.31 9.82
N GLN A 14 -2.88 2.90 10.05
CA GLN A 14 -2.06 3.34 11.17
C GLN A 14 -0.86 4.16 10.69
N GLN A 15 -0.49 5.17 11.47
CA GLN A 15 0.78 5.87 11.30
C GLN A 15 1.92 4.93 11.61
N LYS A 16 2.84 4.75 10.65
CA LYS A 16 3.95 3.81 10.78
C LYS A 16 5.24 4.42 10.24
N PHE A 17 6.32 3.95 10.84
CA PHE A 17 7.67 4.15 10.36
C PHE A 17 8.11 2.91 9.57
N GLY A 18 8.83 3.11 8.47
CA GLY A 18 9.24 2.04 7.57
C GLY A 18 8.12 1.56 6.67
N GLY A 19 8.46 1.23 5.43
CA GLY A 19 7.48 0.83 4.41
C GLY A 19 7.91 1.18 3.00
N ILE A 20 6.96 1.14 2.07
CA ILE A 20 7.12 1.50 0.66
C ILE A 20 6.00 2.43 0.22
N TYR A 21 6.25 3.22 -0.82
CA TYR A 21 5.20 3.95 -1.53
C TYR A 21 4.94 3.27 -2.87
N ILE A 22 3.66 3.03 -3.16
CA ILE A 22 3.20 2.60 -4.49
C ILE A 22 2.34 3.73 -5.04
N VAL A 23 2.84 4.38 -6.09
CA VAL A 23 2.28 5.63 -6.64
C VAL A 23 2.21 6.71 -5.55
N THR A 24 1.03 6.97 -4.98
CA THR A 24 0.83 7.94 -3.89
C THR A 24 0.48 7.28 -2.56
N ALA A 25 0.35 5.95 -2.51
CA ALA A 25 -0.12 5.25 -1.33
C ALA A 25 1.05 4.66 -0.53
N PHE A 26 1.05 4.90 0.79
CA PHE A 26 2.04 4.36 1.71
C PHE A 26 1.60 3.01 2.26
N ILE A 27 2.50 2.03 2.31
CA ILE A 27 2.28 0.71 2.89
C ILE A 27 3.43 0.43 3.85
N CYS A 28 3.12 0.18 5.13
CA CYS A 28 4.14 -0.14 6.12
C CYS A 28 4.77 -1.53 5.90
N ASP A 29 5.97 -1.76 6.42
CA ASP A 29 6.69 -3.01 6.22
C ASP A 29 5.93 -4.26 6.67
N ALA A 30 5.18 -4.16 7.77
CA ALA A 30 4.36 -5.27 8.26
C ALA A 30 3.30 -5.68 7.22
N CYS A 31 2.54 -4.71 6.68
CA CYS A 31 1.53 -4.97 5.66
C CYS A 31 2.16 -5.42 4.34
N ASN A 32 3.27 -4.80 3.92
CA ASN A 32 3.99 -5.21 2.71
C ASN A 32 4.45 -6.67 2.81
N ASN A 33 5.03 -7.07 3.95
CA ASN A 33 5.45 -8.44 4.18
C ASN A 33 4.27 -9.42 4.21
N GLU A 34 3.12 -9.04 4.76
CA GLU A 34 1.91 -9.88 4.71
C GLU A 34 1.43 -10.06 3.27
N ILE A 35 1.35 -8.98 2.49
CA ILE A 35 0.93 -9.02 1.07
C ILE A 35 1.82 -9.99 0.27
N VAL A 36 3.14 -9.85 0.35
CA VAL A 36 4.09 -10.68 -0.40
C VAL A 36 4.01 -12.16 0.00
N LYS A 37 3.68 -12.45 1.26
CA LYS A 37 3.55 -13.82 1.77
C LYS A 37 2.15 -14.41 1.56
N THR A 38 1.17 -13.62 1.14
CA THR A 38 -0.21 -14.09 0.96
C THR A 38 -0.31 -14.91 -0.32
N ASN A 39 -0.74 -16.16 -0.18
CA ASN A 39 -0.98 -17.04 -1.32
C ASN A 39 -2.21 -16.57 -2.11
N VAL A 40 -2.17 -16.71 -3.44
CA VAL A 40 -3.28 -16.32 -4.33
C VAL A 40 -4.60 -17.05 -4.05
N SER A 41 -4.55 -18.24 -3.44
CA SER A 41 -5.72 -19.02 -3.02
C SER A 41 -6.28 -18.58 -1.66
N ASP A 42 -5.60 -17.69 -0.94
CA ASP A 42 -6.10 -17.15 0.33
C ASP A 42 -7.19 -16.10 0.07
N GLY A 43 -8.29 -16.13 0.85
CA GLY A 43 -9.35 -15.13 0.77
C GLY A 43 -8.85 -13.69 0.99
N LYS A 44 -7.77 -13.51 1.76
CA LYS A 44 -7.12 -12.20 1.98
C LYS A 44 -6.47 -11.64 0.73
N TYR A 45 -6.07 -12.47 -0.24
CA TYR A 45 -5.43 -12.00 -1.46
C TYR A 45 -6.34 -11.01 -2.22
N THR A 46 -7.64 -11.33 -2.31
CA THR A 46 -8.64 -10.47 -2.96
C THR A 46 -8.74 -9.10 -2.29
N PHE A 47 -8.62 -9.04 -0.96
CA PHE A 47 -8.60 -7.77 -0.23
C PHE A 47 -7.40 -6.91 -0.65
N PHE A 48 -6.19 -7.48 -0.67
CA PHE A 48 -4.99 -6.73 -1.05
C PHE A 48 -5.02 -6.25 -2.51
N VAL A 49 -5.51 -7.08 -3.45
CA VAL A 49 -5.71 -6.69 -4.85
C VAL A 49 -6.65 -5.49 -4.95
N ASN A 50 -7.76 -5.49 -4.20
CA ASN A 50 -8.70 -4.38 -4.20
C ASN A 50 -8.07 -3.09 -3.65
N GLN A 51 -7.23 -3.18 -2.61
CA GLN A 51 -6.50 -2.02 -2.10
C GLN A 51 -5.51 -1.47 -3.15
N MET A 52 -4.77 -2.33 -3.85
CA MET A 52 -3.84 -1.89 -4.91
C MET A 52 -4.55 -1.19 -6.07
N ARG A 53 -5.75 -1.67 -6.45
CA ARG A 53 -6.57 -0.98 -7.45
C ARG A 53 -6.92 0.43 -7.00
N LYS A 54 -7.32 0.63 -5.74
CA LYS A 54 -7.59 1.98 -5.19
C LYS A 54 -6.37 2.88 -5.28
N ALA A 55 -5.17 2.39 -4.90
CA ALA A 55 -3.93 3.16 -5.01
C ALA A 55 -3.67 3.62 -6.46
N MET A 56 -3.86 2.73 -7.43
CA MET A 56 -3.69 3.05 -8.85
C MET A 56 -4.73 4.06 -9.34
N TYR A 57 -6.01 3.90 -9.01
CA TYR A 57 -7.06 4.86 -9.43
C TYR A 57 -6.80 6.26 -8.87
N LEU A 58 -6.48 6.37 -7.58
CA LEU A 58 -6.16 7.65 -6.94
C LEU A 58 -4.93 8.32 -7.57
N GLY A 59 -3.92 7.52 -7.88
CA GLY A 59 -2.73 7.98 -8.59
C GLY A 59 -3.06 8.59 -9.95
N ASN A 60 -3.88 7.88 -10.76
CA ASN A 60 -4.27 8.35 -12.09
C ASN A 60 -5.12 9.62 -12.04
N VAL A 61 -6.11 9.71 -11.14
CA VAL A 61 -6.95 10.91 -10.98
C VAL A 61 -6.11 12.14 -10.66
N ARG A 62 -5.05 12.00 -9.87
CA ARG A 62 -4.14 13.09 -9.51
C ARG A 62 -3.31 13.58 -10.71
N GLN A 63 -3.14 12.78 -11.76
CA GLN A 63 -2.42 13.18 -12.98
C GLN A 63 -3.29 13.94 -13.98
N TYR A 64 -4.62 13.83 -13.90
CA TYR A 64 -5.56 14.56 -14.78
C TYR A 64 -6.05 15.89 -14.19
N MET A 65 -5.72 16.18 -12.93
CA MET A 65 -6.10 17.43 -12.25
C MET A 65 -4.91 18.40 -12.06
N ASN A 66 -3.78 18.16 -12.74
CA ASN A 66 -2.64 19.09 -12.80
C ASN A 66 -2.55 19.77 -14.16
#